data_AF-A0A940KC73-F1
#
_entry.id   AF-A0A940KC73-F1
#
_cell.length_a   1.000
_cell.length_b   1.000
_cell.length_c   1.000
_cell.angle_alpha   90.00
_cell.angle_beta   90.00
_cell.angle_gamma   90.00
#
_symmetry.space_group_name_H-M   'P 1'
#
loop_
_entity.id
_entity.type
_entity.pdbx_description
1 polymer ?
#
loop_
_entity_poly.entity_id
_entity_poly.type
_entity_poly.pdbx_seq_one_letter_code
_entity_poly.pdbx_strand_id
1 'polypeptide(L)'
;PQPIQVPDLVNDQDGSKGLMKDTIIINEFDPDKSVERYWIKEDVIFDKESSRLFTRILGIAPLKSIYNEDGSFRDVTPVFWVYYPDLRATFAKYEVYNGRNFGSRMSWEELFESRMFSSRIIKSTINNPNDLFIKNYVKDPILALLEGENVKDKIFNYEQDLWSY
;
A
#
# COMPACT_ATOMS: atom_id res chain seq x y z
N PRO A 1 -15.84 -12.76 2.18
CA PRO A 1 -16.96 -13.68 1.93
C PRO A 1 -17.44 -14.30 3.26
N GLN A 2 -18.61 -13.88 3.74
CA GLN A 2 -19.25 -14.58 4.83
C GLN A 2 -20.30 -15.53 4.25
N PRO A 3 -20.34 -16.81 4.68
CA PRO A 3 -21.42 -17.71 4.31
C PRO A 3 -22.69 -17.23 5.03
N ILE A 4 -23.71 -16.87 4.27
CA ILE A 4 -25.03 -16.56 4.80
C ILE A 4 -25.97 -17.64 4.29
N GLN A 5 -26.80 -18.15 5.19
CA GLN A 5 -27.84 -19.11 4.86
C GLN A 5 -29.03 -18.36 4.28
N VAL A 6 -29.32 -18.64 3.01
CA VAL A 6 -30.47 -18.07 2.29
C VAL A 6 -31.49 -19.21 2.07
N PRO A 7 -32.80 -18.97 2.21
CA PRO A 7 -33.81 -19.99 1.93
C PRO A 7 -33.69 -20.54 0.50
N ASP A 8 -33.70 -21.87 0.37
CA ASP A 8 -33.60 -22.56 -0.91
C ASP A 8 -34.97 -22.64 -1.62
N LEU A 9 -35.34 -21.55 -2.31
CA LEU A 9 -36.59 -21.43 -3.03
C LEU A 9 -36.74 -22.41 -4.21
N VAL A 10 -35.67 -23.11 -4.62
CA VAL A 10 -35.71 -24.09 -5.71
C VAL A 10 -36.27 -25.42 -5.22
N ASN A 11 -35.88 -25.86 -4.02
CA ASN A 11 -36.30 -27.13 -3.42
C ASN A 11 -37.48 -26.96 -2.42
N ASP A 12 -37.78 -25.72 -2.03
CA ASP A 12 -38.89 -25.37 -1.14
C ASP A 12 -39.55 -24.05 -1.57
N GLN A 13 -40.41 -24.12 -2.60
CA GLN A 13 -41.08 -22.95 -3.19
C GLN A 13 -42.01 -22.21 -2.20
N ASP A 14 -42.54 -22.90 -1.19
CA ASP A 14 -43.44 -22.34 -0.16
C ASP A 14 -42.72 -21.99 1.16
N GLY A 15 -41.42 -22.24 1.27
CA GLY A 15 -40.61 -21.96 2.47
C GLY A 15 -41.04 -22.72 3.73
N SER A 16 -41.87 -23.76 3.60
CA SER A 16 -42.48 -24.48 4.72
C SER A 16 -41.58 -25.55 5.34
N LYS A 17 -40.54 -25.99 4.61
CA LYS A 17 -39.58 -27.03 5.05
C LYS A 17 -38.31 -26.45 5.65
N GLY A 18 -38.11 -25.13 5.61
CA GLY A 18 -36.98 -24.44 6.23
C GLY A 18 -35.62 -24.83 5.65
N LEU A 19 -35.59 -25.29 4.39
CA LEU A 19 -34.35 -25.67 3.72
C LEU A 19 -33.52 -24.42 3.42
N MET A 20 -32.32 -24.37 4.00
CA MET A 20 -31.35 -23.28 3.81
C MET A 20 -30.27 -23.72 2.83
N LYS A 21 -29.86 -22.82 1.94
CA LYS A 21 -28.70 -22.98 1.07
C LYS A 21 -27.60 -22.03 1.50
N ASP A 22 -26.41 -22.57 1.72
CA ASP A 22 -25.21 -21.77 1.95
C ASP A 22 -24.89 -20.99 0.68
N THR A 23 -25.03 -19.66 0.75
CA THR A 23 -24.65 -18.76 -0.33
C THR A 23 -23.48 -17.90 0.11
N ILE A 24 -22.48 -17.79 -0.75
CA ILE A 24 -21.34 -16.91 -0.54
C ILE A 24 -21.66 -15.57 -1.19
N ILE A 25 -21.98 -14.55 -0.38
CA ILE A 25 -22.10 -13.19 -0.90
C ILE A 25 -20.69 -12.60 -0.98
N ILE A 26 -20.29 -12.24 -2.20
CA ILE A 26 -19.11 -11.42 -2.45
C ILE A 26 -19.52 -9.96 -2.30
N ASN A 27 -19.07 -9.30 -1.24
CA ASN A 27 -19.24 -7.85 -1.15
C ASN A 27 -18.47 -7.22 -2.30
N GLU A 28 -19.17 -6.42 -3.10
CA GLU A 28 -18.58 -5.67 -4.21
C GLU A 28 -17.51 -4.71 -3.65
N PHE A 29 -16.35 -4.68 -4.31
CA PHE A 29 -15.24 -3.84 -3.88
C PHE A 29 -15.52 -2.40 -4.31
N ASP A 30 -15.97 -1.59 -3.36
CA ASP A 30 -16.09 -0.13 -3.53
C ASP A 30 -14.73 0.52 -3.24
N PRO A 31 -13.99 1.00 -4.25
CA PRO A 31 -12.63 1.53 -4.08
C PRO A 31 -12.60 2.77 -3.18
N ASP A 32 -13.62 3.63 -3.27
CA ASP A 32 -13.66 4.94 -2.63
C ASP A 32 -13.80 4.84 -1.11
N LYS A 33 -14.44 3.78 -0.62
CA LYS A 33 -14.65 3.55 0.82
C LYS A 33 -13.67 2.58 1.42
N SER A 34 -13.08 1.70 0.60
CA SER A 34 -12.26 0.58 1.09
C SER A 34 -10.77 0.91 1.14
N VAL A 35 -10.30 1.85 0.30
CA VAL A 35 -8.87 2.16 0.15
C VAL A 35 -8.51 3.44 0.90
N GLU A 36 -7.81 3.29 2.02
CA GLU A 36 -7.38 4.42 2.85
C GLU A 36 -5.88 4.72 2.70
N ARG A 37 -5.10 3.72 2.29
CA ARG A 37 -3.63 3.75 2.33
C ARG A 37 -3.06 3.05 1.12
N TYR A 38 -1.82 3.39 0.79
CA TYR A 38 -1.07 2.77 -0.29
C TYR A 38 0.27 2.25 0.22
N TRP A 39 0.68 1.09 -0.27
CA TRP A 39 2.08 0.67 -0.22
C TRP A 39 2.76 1.01 -1.54
N ILE A 40 3.99 1.48 -1.42
CA ILE A 40 4.85 1.79 -2.56
C ILE A 40 6.08 0.91 -2.42
N LYS A 41 6.42 0.20 -3.49
CA LYS A 41 7.65 -0.57 -3.58
C LYS A 41 8.66 0.22 -4.40
N GLU A 42 9.82 0.45 -3.82
CA GLU A 42 10.87 1.30 -4.38
C GLU A 42 12.19 0.55 -4.42
N ASP A 43 12.94 0.75 -5.49
CA ASP A 43 14.33 0.33 -5.61
C ASP A 43 15.21 1.57 -5.41
N VAL A 44 16.15 1.48 -4.47
CA VAL A 44 17.21 2.48 -4.31
C VAL A 44 18.41 1.98 -5.10
N ILE A 45 18.80 2.73 -6.13
CA ILE A 45 19.84 2.33 -7.08
C ILE A 45 20.98 3.34 -6.99
N PHE A 46 22.20 2.83 -6.85
CA PHE A 46 23.40 3.63 -6.98
C PHE A 46 24.00 3.43 -8.38
N ASP A 47 24.07 4.53 -9.14
CA ASP A 47 24.77 4.56 -10.40
C ASP A 47 26.22 5.02 -10.20
N LYS A 48 27.15 4.14 -10.58
CA LYS A 48 28.59 4.35 -10.45
C LYS A 48 29.14 5.36 -11.44
N GLU A 49 28.50 5.53 -12.60
CA GLU A 49 28.99 6.45 -13.63
C GLU A 49 28.67 7.90 -13.26
N SER A 50 27.45 8.14 -12.78
CA SER A 50 27.04 9.47 -12.32
C SER A 50 27.36 9.76 -10.85
N SER A 51 27.84 8.77 -10.09
CA SER A 51 28.04 8.81 -8.64
C SER A 51 26.80 9.32 -7.90
N ARG A 52 25.61 8.91 -8.35
CA ARG A 52 24.34 9.35 -7.78
C ARG A 52 23.51 8.17 -7.32
N LEU A 53 22.82 8.38 -6.21
CA LEU A 53 21.78 7.49 -5.73
C LEU A 53 20.43 8.04 -6.21
N PHE A 54 19.62 7.20 -6.83
CA PHE A 54 18.26 7.55 -7.23
C PHE A 54 17.27 6.47 -6.81
N THR A 55 16.05 6.90 -6.50
CA THR A 55 14.96 6.01 -6.11
C THR A 55 14.03 5.81 -7.28
N ARG A 56 13.74 4.55 -7.61
CA ARG A 56 12.82 4.16 -8.68
C ARG A 56 11.62 3.46 -8.08
N ILE A 57 10.42 3.97 -8.35
CA ILE A 57 9.18 3.30 -7.95
C ILE A 57 8.91 2.12 -8.88
N LEU A 58 8.75 0.92 -8.31
CA LEU A 58 8.47 -0.30 -9.05
C LEU A 58 6.97 -0.59 -9.13
N GLY A 59 6.25 -0.37 -8.03
CA GLY A 59 4.82 -0.64 -7.99
C GLY A 59 4.11 -0.01 -6.81
N ILE A 60 2.79 0.13 -6.97
CA ILE A 60 1.89 0.69 -5.98
C ILE A 60 0.80 -0.34 -5.69
N ALA A 61 0.45 -0.49 -4.40
CA ALA A 61 -0.62 -1.37 -3.96
C ALA A 61 -1.63 -0.61 -3.10
N PRO A 62 -2.92 -0.53 -3.50
CA PRO A 62 -3.97 -0.05 -2.63
C PRO A 62 -4.18 -1.03 -1.47
N LEU A 63 -4.42 -0.48 -0.28
CA LEU A 63 -4.63 -1.27 0.91
C LEU A 63 -6.07 -1.18 1.38
N LYS A 64 -6.63 -2.34 1.75
CA LYS A 64 -7.96 -2.45 2.32
C LYS A 64 -7.89 -2.63 3.84
N SER A 65 -8.62 -1.80 4.56
CA SER A 65 -8.83 -1.95 6.00
C SER A 65 -9.83 -3.08 6.28
N ILE A 66 -9.44 -4.00 7.17
CA ILE A 66 -10.27 -5.11 7.63
C ILE A 66 -10.77 -4.74 9.03
N TYR A 67 -12.08 -4.77 9.21
CA TYR A 67 -12.74 -4.56 10.49
C TYR A 67 -13.28 -5.89 11.02
N ASN A 68 -13.32 -6.03 12.35
CA ASN A 68 -14.01 -7.15 13.00
C ASN A 68 -15.52 -6.94 12.97
N GLU A 69 -16.29 -7.96 13.37
CA GLU A 69 -17.75 -7.90 13.47
C GLU A 69 -18.22 -6.79 14.43
N ASP A 70 -17.40 -6.45 15.43
CA ASP A 70 -17.63 -5.36 16.38
C ASP A 70 -17.32 -3.96 15.80
N GLY A 71 -16.91 -3.86 14.54
CA GLY A 71 -16.48 -2.60 13.90
C GLY A 71 -15.09 -2.11 14.32
N SER A 72 -14.38 -2.85 15.17
CA SER A 72 -13.00 -2.53 15.55
C SER A 72 -12.02 -2.79 14.40
N PHE A 73 -11.05 -1.89 14.23
CA PHE A 73 -9.98 -2.05 13.24
C PHE A 73 -9.13 -3.30 13.57
N ARG A 74 -8.97 -4.20 12.60
CA ARG A 74 -8.22 -5.45 12.76
C ARG A 74 -6.83 -5.37 12.13
N ASP A 75 -6.79 -5.22 10.81
CA ASP A 75 -5.53 -5.19 10.05
C ASP A 75 -5.76 -4.52 8.69
N VAL A 76 -4.68 -4.27 7.97
CA VAL A 76 -4.67 -3.71 6.63
C VAL A 76 -3.97 -4.68 5.69
N THR A 77 -4.61 -5.01 4.57
CA THR A 77 -4.08 -5.98 3.61
C THR A 77 -4.01 -5.37 2.20
N PRO A 78 -2.92 -5.57 1.45
CA PRO A 78 -2.83 -5.14 0.06
C PRO A 78 -3.82 -5.91 -0.81
N VAL A 79 -4.53 -5.21 -1.70
CA VAL A 79 -5.50 -5.84 -2.59
C VAL A 79 -4.80 -6.44 -3.81
N PHE A 80 -3.99 -5.64 -4.50
CA PHE A 80 -3.17 -6.07 -5.64
C PHE A 80 -1.98 -5.12 -5.83
N TRP A 81 -0.98 -5.56 -6.59
CA TRP A 81 0.14 -4.71 -7.02
C TRP A 81 -0.06 -4.24 -8.45
N VAL A 82 0.16 -2.97 -8.70
CA VAL A 82 0.21 -2.41 -10.05
C VAL A 82 1.63 -2.00 -10.39
N TYR A 83 2.06 -2.36 -11.59
CA TYR A 83 3.36 -1.95 -12.10
C TYR A 83 3.35 -0.44 -12.41
N TYR A 84 4.24 0.30 -11.76
CA TYR A 84 4.21 1.76 -11.80
C TYR A 84 4.49 2.35 -13.20
N PRO A 85 5.45 1.83 -14.00
CA PRO A 85 5.69 2.34 -15.34
C PRO A 85 4.45 2.36 -16.25
N ASP A 86 3.57 1.36 -16.13
CA ASP A 86 2.33 1.31 -16.90
C ASP A 86 1.30 2.37 -16.43
N LEU A 87 1.36 2.76 -15.15
CA LEU A 87 0.49 3.79 -14.58
C LEU A 87 0.91 5.21 -14.92
N ARG A 88 2.18 5.46 -15.28
CA ARG A 88 2.70 6.82 -15.53
C ARG A 88 1.86 7.61 -16.50
N ALA A 89 1.51 7.02 -17.65
CA ALA A 89 0.70 7.68 -18.67
C ALA A 89 -0.72 8.04 -18.19
N THR A 90 -1.23 7.32 -17.19
CA THR A 90 -2.52 7.63 -16.56
C THR A 90 -2.34 8.73 -15.53
N PHE A 91 -1.34 8.64 -14.65
CA PHE A 91 -1.05 9.65 -13.64
C PHE A 91 -0.65 11.00 -14.21
N ALA A 92 -0.03 11.05 -15.39
CA ALA A 92 0.26 12.30 -16.10
C ALA A 92 -1.01 13.09 -16.47
N LYS A 93 -2.14 12.40 -16.70
CA LYS A 93 -3.40 13.02 -17.14
C LYS A 93 -4.22 13.61 -15.99
N TYR A 94 -4.00 13.14 -14.77
CA TYR A 94 -4.78 13.55 -13.61
C TYR A 94 -3.96 14.52 -12.75
N GLU A 95 -4.58 15.64 -12.42
CA GLU A 95 -3.99 16.65 -11.54
C GLU A 95 -4.18 16.27 -10.06
N VAL A 96 -3.17 16.53 -9.25
CA VAL A 96 -3.24 16.40 -7.80
C VAL A 96 -4.00 17.59 -7.24
N TYR A 97 -4.96 17.33 -6.35
CA TYR A 97 -5.66 18.39 -5.66
C TYR A 97 -4.75 19.09 -4.64
N ASN A 98 -4.41 20.36 -4.88
CA ASN A 98 -3.67 21.21 -3.94
C ASN A 98 -4.56 22.33 -3.37
N GLY A 99 -5.10 22.10 -2.17
CA GLY A 99 -5.97 23.08 -1.50
C GLY A 99 -5.27 24.36 -1.01
N ARG A 100 -3.93 24.43 -1.05
CA ARG A 100 -3.15 25.59 -0.57
C ARG A 100 -2.64 26.49 -1.70
N ASN A 101 -2.53 25.98 -2.92
CA ASN A 101 -2.02 26.73 -4.06
C ASN A 101 -2.79 26.35 -5.34
N PHE A 102 -3.74 27.20 -5.73
CA PHE A 102 -4.57 27.02 -6.93
C PHE A 102 -3.83 27.31 -8.24
N GLY A 103 -2.65 27.94 -8.19
CA GLY A 103 -1.90 28.36 -9.37
C GLY A 103 -0.92 27.32 -9.90
N SER A 104 -0.42 26.43 -9.04
CA SER A 104 0.50 25.36 -9.45
C SER A 104 -0.26 24.06 -9.63
N ARG A 105 -0.39 23.63 -10.88
CA ARG A 105 -0.99 22.34 -11.24
C ARG A 105 0.13 21.32 -11.32
N MET A 106 0.07 20.31 -10.44
CA MET A 106 1.00 19.20 -10.40
C MET A 106 0.25 17.94 -10.82
N SER A 107 0.83 17.14 -11.71
CA SER A 107 0.26 15.84 -12.06
C SER A 107 0.58 14.80 -10.99
N TRP A 108 -0.19 13.70 -10.93
CA TRP A 108 0.13 12.59 -10.03
C TRP A 108 1.50 11.99 -10.34
N GLU A 109 1.88 11.94 -11.62
CA GLU A 109 3.20 11.47 -12.03
C GLU A 109 4.31 12.34 -11.43
N GLU A 110 4.20 13.66 -11.58
CA GLU A 110 5.19 14.60 -11.07
C GLU A 110 5.36 14.48 -9.55
N LEU A 111 4.26 14.35 -8.80
CA LEU A 111 4.30 14.17 -7.35
C LEU A 111 5.08 12.91 -6.93
N PHE A 112 4.89 11.80 -7.65
CA PHE A 112 5.57 10.53 -7.36
C PHE A 112 7.05 10.58 -7.76
N GLU A 113 7.37 11.09 -8.96
CA GLU A 113 8.75 11.22 -9.44
C GLU A 113 9.57 12.19 -8.57
N SER A 114 8.97 13.30 -8.14
CA SER A 114 9.62 14.27 -7.26
C SER A 114 9.60 13.86 -5.78
N ARG A 115 9.03 12.69 -5.45
CA ARG A 115 8.84 12.19 -4.07
C ARG A 115 8.18 13.20 -3.13
N MET A 116 7.22 13.98 -3.62
CA MET A 116 6.50 14.97 -2.81
C MET A 116 5.40 14.31 -1.98
N PHE A 117 5.76 13.32 -1.17
CA PHE A 117 4.88 12.63 -0.24
C PHE A 117 5.62 12.21 1.03
N SER A 118 4.88 12.10 2.13
CA SER A 118 5.39 11.51 3.37
C SER A 118 5.13 10.01 3.37
N SER A 119 6.11 9.22 3.80
CA SER A 119 6.00 7.76 3.88
C SER A 119 6.79 7.23 5.07
N ARG A 120 6.46 6.00 5.47
CA ARG A 120 7.16 5.25 6.50
C ARG A 120 7.64 3.94 5.91
N ILE A 121 8.89 3.58 6.18
CA ILE A 121 9.44 2.29 5.80
C ILE A 121 8.85 1.21 6.71
N ILE A 122 8.23 0.20 6.11
CA ILE A 122 7.61 -0.95 6.81
C ILE A 122 8.38 -2.26 6.58
N LYS A 123 9.26 -2.26 5.58
CA LYS A 123 10.05 -3.40 5.12
C LYS A 123 11.19 -2.85 4.27
N SER A 124 12.36 -3.44 4.43
CA SER A 124 13.56 -3.15 3.65
C SER A 124 14.33 -4.44 3.43
N THR A 125 15.13 -4.51 2.36
CA THR A 125 16.07 -5.60 2.10
C THR A 125 17.40 -5.39 2.86
N ILE A 126 17.68 -4.17 3.31
CA ILE A 126 18.88 -3.83 4.07
C ILE A 126 18.86 -4.60 5.39
N ASN A 127 19.87 -5.45 5.61
CA ASN A 127 20.00 -6.30 6.79
C ASN A 127 18.79 -7.22 7.06
N ASN A 128 18.05 -7.61 6.01
CA ASN A 128 16.85 -8.45 6.14
C ASN A 128 16.89 -9.65 5.18
N PRO A 129 17.71 -10.68 5.47
CA PRO A 129 17.84 -11.85 4.61
C PRO A 129 16.56 -12.68 4.50
N ASN A 130 15.67 -12.60 5.49
CA ASN A 130 14.43 -13.36 5.56
C ASN A 130 13.23 -12.61 4.95
N ASP A 131 13.45 -11.42 4.36
CA ASP A 131 12.43 -10.61 3.70
C ASP A 131 11.17 -10.34 4.56
N LEU A 132 11.38 -10.17 5.87
CA LEU A 132 10.31 -9.97 6.85
C LEU A 132 9.87 -8.50 6.91
N PHE A 133 8.61 -8.27 7.26
CA PHE A 133 8.15 -6.93 7.63
C PHE A 133 8.73 -6.52 8.99
N ILE A 134 8.96 -5.22 9.20
CA ILE A 134 9.46 -4.67 10.47
C ILE A 134 8.55 -5.08 11.64
N LYS A 135 7.22 -5.06 11.43
CA LYS A 135 6.22 -5.49 12.42
C LYS A 135 6.37 -6.94 12.89
N ASN A 136 7.02 -7.80 12.10
CA ASN A 136 7.13 -9.21 12.42
C ASN A 136 8.17 -9.45 13.51
N TYR A 137 9.30 -8.73 13.47
CA TYR A 137 10.41 -8.88 14.43
C TYR A 137 10.46 -7.77 15.49
N VAL A 138 9.91 -6.58 15.23
CA VAL A 138 9.71 -5.54 16.25
C VAL A 138 8.24 -5.44 16.60
N LYS A 139 7.87 -5.84 17.84
CA LYS A 139 6.48 -5.86 18.29
C LYS A 139 5.97 -4.51 18.78
N ASP A 140 6.85 -3.69 19.36
CA ASP A 140 6.48 -2.35 19.82
C ASP A 140 6.29 -1.42 18.61
N PRO A 141 5.11 -0.80 18.43
CA PRO A 141 4.83 0.13 17.33
C PRO A 141 5.80 1.31 17.24
N ILE A 142 6.29 1.81 18.38
CA ILE A 142 7.20 2.96 18.46
C ILE A 142 8.59 2.54 17.99
N LEU A 143 9.10 1.41 18.50
CA LEU A 143 10.39 0.87 18.06
C LEU A 143 10.35 0.47 16.58
N ALA A 144 9.23 -0.04 16.10
CA ALA A 144 9.05 -0.34 14.68
C ALA A 144 9.05 0.93 13.80
N LEU A 145 8.71 2.10 14.36
CA LEU A 145 8.78 3.37 13.64
C LEU A 145 10.22 3.85 13.59
N LEU A 146 10.90 3.80 14.74
CA LEU A 146 12.32 4.11 14.86
C LEU A 146 13.16 3.23 13.93
N GLU A 147 12.86 1.95 13.80
CA GLU A 147 13.57 1.06 12.89
C GLU A 147 13.39 1.46 11.42
N GLY A 148 12.20 1.96 11.05
CA GLY A 148 11.97 2.53 9.72
C GLY A 148 12.81 3.78 9.47
N GLU A 149 12.92 4.67 10.45
CA GLU A 149 13.79 5.86 10.35
C GLU A 149 15.28 5.46 10.31
N ASN A 150 15.72 4.47 11.11
CA ASN A 150 17.10 3.97 11.05
C ASN A 150 17.48 3.46 9.65
N VAL A 151 16.55 2.80 8.93
CA VAL A 151 16.80 2.35 7.55
C VAL A 151 16.93 3.54 6.60
N LYS A 152 16.09 4.57 6.78
CA LYS A 152 16.16 5.80 6.00
C LYS A 152 17.49 6.53 6.23
N ASP A 153 17.93 6.64 7.47
CA ASP A 153 19.21 7.27 7.85
C ASP A 153 20.39 6.48 7.28
N LYS A 154 20.33 5.14 7.25
CA LYS A 154 21.36 4.33 6.59
C LYS A 154 21.48 4.61 5.09
N ILE A 155 20.35 4.77 4.40
CA ILE A 155 20.36 5.12 2.97
C ILE A 155 20.98 6.51 2.76
N PHE A 156 20.61 7.47 3.61
CA PHE A 156 21.15 8.83 3.57
C PHE A 156 22.65 8.88 3.86
N ASN A 157 23.11 8.19 4.89
CA ASN A 157 24.54 8.11 5.22
C ASN A 157 25.34 7.39 4.13
N TYR A 158 24.78 6.32 3.54
CA TYR A 158 25.41 5.64 2.41
C TYR A 158 25.60 6.57 1.22
N GLU A 159 24.60 7.41 0.91
CA GLU A 159 24.75 8.46 -0.11
C GLU A 159 25.87 9.42 0.27
N GLN A 160 25.87 9.97 1.49
CA GLN A 160 26.84 10.95 1.96
C GLN A 160 28.29 10.43 1.97
N ASP A 161 28.51 9.19 2.38
CA ASP A 161 29.83 8.55 2.42
C ASP A 161 30.45 8.39 1.03
N LEU A 162 29.62 8.29 -0.02
CA LEU A 162 30.07 8.25 -1.41
C LEU A 162 30.55 9.62 -1.92
N TRP A 163 30.15 10.72 -1.25
CA TRP A 163 30.61 12.09 -1.57
C TRP A 163 31.89 12.47 -0.82
N SER A 164 32.21 11.83 0.30
CA SER A 164 33.42 12.13 1.08
C SER A 164 34.65 11.39 0.52
N TYR A 165 35.12 11.78 -0.67
CA TYR A 165 36.39 11.37 -1.25
C TYR A 165 37.03 12.47 -2.09
#